data_AF-A0A828SKC8-F1
#
_entry.id   AF-A0A828SKC8-F1
#
_cell.length_a   1.000
_cell.length_b   1.000
_cell.length_c   1.000
_cell.angle_alpha   90.00
_cell.angle_beta   90.00
_cell.angle_gamma   90.00
#
_symmetry.space_group_name_H-M   'P 1'
#
loop_
_entity.id
_entity.type
_entity.pdbx_description
1 polymer ?
#
loop_
_entity_poly.entity_id
_entity_poly.type
_entity_poly.pdbx_seq_one_letter_code
_entity_poly.pdbx_strand_id
1 'polypeptide(L)'
;SYLFLSCTEIVWDKAAEINFLSPGRSTVYADIRVDLAEIEQIRELAENYAPVLRTYHLNIFDESGVRIAEVQKTLYIRRKKAKPSTNKISA
;
A
#
# COMPACT_ATOMS: atom_id res chain seq x y z
N SER A 1 4.04 -7.81 14.80
CA SER A 1 2.74 -7.12 14.93
C SER A 1 2.67 -6.09 13.82
N TYR A 2 1.91 -6.35 12.75
CA TYR A 2 1.97 -5.58 11.50
C TYR A 2 1.08 -4.33 11.57
N LEU A 3 1.67 -3.16 11.29
CA LEU A 3 0.98 -1.87 11.33
C LEU A 3 0.34 -1.59 9.95
N PHE A 4 -0.98 -1.70 9.87
CA PHE A 4 -1.73 -1.10 8.77
C PHE A 4 -1.56 0.42 8.85
N LEU A 5 -1.28 1.07 7.72
CA LEU A 5 -1.41 2.53 7.61
C LEU A 5 -2.77 2.92 8.20
N SER A 6 -2.73 3.79 9.22
CA SER A 6 -3.89 4.10 10.05
C SER A 6 -5.03 4.69 9.22
N CYS A 7 -6.26 4.64 9.74
CA CYS A 7 -7.47 5.17 9.07
C CYS A 7 -7.38 6.65 8.62
N THR A 8 -6.32 7.37 8.99
CA THR A 8 -5.99 8.74 8.61
C THR A 8 -5.39 8.88 7.22
N GLU A 9 -4.89 7.81 6.61
CA GLU A 9 -4.31 7.84 5.26
C GLU A 9 -5.28 7.26 4.22
N ILE A 10 -5.15 7.73 2.98
CA ILE A 10 -5.72 7.11 1.78
C ILE A 10 -4.57 6.41 1.07
N VAL A 11 -4.72 5.13 0.79
CA VAL A 11 -3.75 4.32 0.07
C VAL A 11 -4.47 3.65 -1.08
N TRP A 12 -4.03 3.92 -2.31
CA TRP A 12 -4.59 3.35 -3.53
C TRP A 12 -3.49 2.80 -4.42
N ASP A 13 -3.80 1.72 -5.12
CA ASP A 13 -3.02 1.32 -6.28
C ASP A 13 -3.12 2.35 -7.39
N LYS A 14 -1.98 2.81 -7.88
CA LYS A 14 -1.90 3.74 -9.01
C LYS A 14 -1.51 3.02 -10.30
N ALA A 15 -0.55 2.11 -10.23
CA ALA A 15 -0.07 1.34 -11.37
C ALA A 15 0.56 0.03 -10.89
N ALA A 16 0.51 -0.99 -11.73
CA ALA A 16 1.22 -2.25 -11.50
C ALA A 16 1.75 -2.81 -12.82
N GLU A 17 2.91 -3.45 -12.74
CA GLU A 17 3.51 -4.26 -13.79
C GLU A 17 3.71 -5.67 -13.24
N ILE A 18 3.35 -6.69 -14.04
CA ILE A 18 3.43 -8.09 -13.64
C ILE A 18 4.15 -8.88 -14.71
N ASN A 19 5.21 -9.57 -14.32
CA ASN A 19 5.91 -10.55 -15.13
C ASN A 19 5.48 -11.95 -14.72
N PHE A 20 4.71 -12.63 -15.57
CA PHE A 20 4.30 -14.02 -15.34
C PHE A 20 5.42 -14.96 -15.77
N LEU A 21 5.98 -15.68 -14.80
CA LEU A 21 7.13 -16.59 -15.00
C LEU A 21 6.68 -18.04 -15.18
N SER A 22 5.55 -18.43 -14.60
CA SER A 22 5.04 -19.81 -14.61
C SER A 22 3.52 -19.85 -14.49
N PRO A 23 2.85 -20.92 -14.95
CA PRO A 23 1.40 -21.03 -14.88
C PRO A 23 0.93 -21.26 -13.43
N GLY A 24 -0.02 -20.46 -12.95
CA GLY A 24 -0.66 -20.67 -11.65
C GLY A 24 -1.65 -21.83 -11.71
N ARG A 25 -1.26 -23.01 -11.18
CA ARG A 25 -2.08 -24.23 -11.18
C ARG A 25 -2.78 -24.50 -9.84
N SER A 26 -2.42 -23.75 -8.80
CA SER A 26 -2.97 -23.83 -7.46
C SER A 26 -3.09 -22.42 -6.88
N THR A 27 -3.53 -22.31 -5.63
CA THR A 27 -3.62 -21.03 -4.94
C THR A 27 -2.22 -20.41 -4.79
N VAL A 28 -2.14 -19.11 -5.07
CA VAL A 28 -0.90 -18.35 -4.99
C VAL A 28 -1.00 -17.24 -3.94
N TYR A 29 0.14 -16.88 -3.37
CA TYR A 29 0.25 -15.92 -2.27
C TYR A 29 1.41 -14.97 -2.50
N ALA A 30 1.29 -13.76 -1.96
CA ALA A 30 2.38 -12.81 -1.85
C ALA A 30 2.47 -12.32 -0.40
N ASP A 31 3.68 -12.28 0.15
CA ASP A 31 3.97 -11.66 1.44
C ASP A 31 4.59 -10.29 1.17
N ILE A 32 3.93 -9.23 1.67
CA ILE A 32 4.40 -7.85 1.53
C ILE A 32 4.66 -7.32 2.93
N ARG A 33 5.90 -6.90 3.16
CA ARG A 33 6.32 -6.32 4.44
C ARG A 33 6.89 -4.93 4.17
N VAL A 34 6.32 -3.94 4.85
CA VAL A 34 6.81 -2.57 4.86
C VAL A 34 7.32 -2.32 6.27
N ASP A 35 8.57 -1.89 6.39
CA ASP A 35 9.16 -1.62 7.69
C ASP A 35 8.60 -0.32 8.31
N LEU A 36 8.81 -0.16 9.63
CA LEU A 36 8.30 1.00 10.35
C LEU A 36 8.99 2.30 9.92
N ALA A 37 10.26 2.26 9.52
CA ALA A 37 10.98 3.46 9.12
C ALA A 37 10.43 4.02 7.79
N GLU A 38 10.12 3.14 6.85
CA GLU A 38 9.44 3.46 5.59
C GLU A 38 8.05 4.07 5.85
N ILE A 39 7.30 3.51 6.81
CA ILE A 39 6.00 4.08 7.21
C ILE A 39 6.15 5.49 7.76
N GLU A 40 7.10 5.74 8.66
CA GLU A 40 7.31 7.09 9.21
C GLU A 40 7.80 8.06 8.12
N GLN A 41 8.72 7.64 7.25
CA GLN A 41 9.16 8.47 6.13
C GLN A 41 8.00 8.83 5.19
N ILE A 42 7.09 7.90 4.91
CA ILE A 42 5.89 8.17 4.12
C ILE A 42 5.01 9.22 4.81
N ARG A 43 4.87 9.14 6.14
CA ARG A 43 4.09 10.12 6.92
C ARG A 43 4.70 11.51 6.86
N GLU A 44 6.01 11.62 7.06
CA GLU A 44 6.76 12.88 6.95
C GLU A 44 6.57 13.51 5.56
N LEU A 45 6.77 12.73 4.49
CA LEU A 45 6.58 13.22 3.12
C LEU A 45 5.14 13.63 2.80
N ALA A 46 4.15 13.02 3.47
CA ALA A 46 2.73 13.30 3.27
C ALA A 46 2.17 14.40 4.20
N GLU A 47 3.01 15.05 5.04
CA GLU A 47 2.57 16.06 6.02
C GLU A 47 1.87 17.26 5.37
N ASN A 48 2.31 17.66 4.18
CA ASN A 48 1.72 18.76 3.42
C ASN A 48 0.40 18.38 2.72
N TYR A 49 -0.14 17.19 2.96
CA TYR A 49 -1.33 16.62 2.33
C TYR A 49 -1.23 16.43 0.81
N ALA A 50 -0.03 16.59 0.23
CA ALA A 50 0.26 16.18 -1.13
C ALA A 50 0.41 14.64 -1.18
N PRO A 51 0.13 14.03 -2.34
CA PRO A 51 0.31 12.60 -2.48
C PRO A 51 1.78 12.21 -2.59
N VAL A 52 2.13 11.11 -1.94
CA VAL A 52 3.41 10.42 -2.04
C VAL A 52 3.20 9.19 -2.92
N LEU A 53 4.08 8.97 -3.89
CA LEU A 53 4.08 7.75 -4.69
C LEU A 53 5.20 6.85 -4.21
N ARG A 54 4.90 5.58 -3.92
CA ARG A 54 5.89 4.57 -3.54
C ARG A 54 5.76 3.35 -4.42
N THR A 55 6.88 2.84 -4.90
CA THR A 55 6.93 1.64 -5.74
C THR A 55 7.55 0.50 -4.95
N TYR A 56 6.86 -0.63 -4.92
CA TYR A 56 7.29 -1.84 -4.21
C TYR A 56 7.40 -3.00 -5.17
N HIS A 57 8.38 -3.86 -4.92
CA HIS A 57 8.55 -5.12 -5.63
C HIS A 57 8.15 -6.26 -4.71
N LEU A 58 7.36 -7.19 -5.24
CA LEU A 58 6.95 -8.39 -4.53
C LEU A 58 6.91 -9.58 -5.48
N ASN A 59 6.98 -10.77 -4.90
CA ASN A 59 6.90 -12.02 -5.61
C ASN A 59 5.60 -12.73 -5.24
N ILE A 60 5.03 -13.41 -6.23
CA ILE A 60 3.90 -14.30 -6.05
C ILE A 60 4.43 -15.73 -6.10
N PHE A 61 4.11 -16.53 -5.09
CA PHE A 61 4.50 -17.94 -4.98
C PHE A 61 3.28 -18.84 -4.87
N ASP A 62 3.38 -20.07 -5.36
CA ASP A 62 2.42 -21.12 -5.04
C ASP A 62 2.75 -21.81 -3.70
N GLU A 63 1.91 -22.77 -3.31
CA GLU A 63 2.06 -23.55 -2.08
C GLU A 63 3.34 -24.42 -2.02
N SER A 64 3.96 -24.70 -3.16
CA SER A 64 5.22 -25.45 -3.25
C SER A 64 6.46 -24.54 -3.21
N GLY A 65 6.25 -23.23 -3.18
CA GLY A 65 7.31 -22.22 -3.17
C GLY A 65 7.82 -21.85 -4.56
N VAL A 66 7.14 -22.27 -5.64
CA VAL A 66 7.50 -21.87 -7.00
C VAL A 66 7.05 -20.43 -7.23
N ARG A 67 7.96 -19.60 -7.76
CA ARG A 67 7.65 -18.21 -8.11
C ARG A 67 6.82 -18.19 -9.41
N ILE A 68 5.58 -17.75 -9.28
CA ILE A 68 4.61 -17.67 -10.38
C ILE A 68 4.73 -16.34 -11.11
N ALA A 69 4.96 -15.24 -10.38
CA ALA A 69 5.10 -13.92 -10.97
C ALA A 69 5.94 -12.97 -10.12
N GLU A 70 6.48 -11.96 -10.79
CA GLU A 70 7.11 -10.79 -10.17
C GLU A 70 6.20 -9.58 -10.40
N VAL A 71 5.96 -8.80 -9.35
CA VAL A 71 5.06 -7.65 -9.41
C VAL A 71 5.79 -6.41 -8.95
N GLN A 72 5.77 -5.38 -9.77
CA GLN A 72 6.12 -4.02 -9.38
C GLN A 72 4.84 -3.21 -9.21
N LYS A 73 4.64 -2.63 -8.03
CA LYS A 73 3.39 -2.00 -7.61
C LYS A 73 3.63 -0.58 -7.15
N THR A 74 2.97 0.39 -7.77
CA THR A 74 3.05 1.80 -7.41
C THR A 74 1.82 2.22 -6.63
N LEU A 75 2.01 2.55 -5.35
CA LEU A 75 0.99 3.03 -4.44
C LEU A 75 0.95 4.56 -4.43
N TYR A 76 -0.25 5.09 -4.53
CA TYR A 76 -0.60 6.46 -4.20
C TYR A 76 -0.98 6.53 -2.72
N ILE A 77 -0.28 7.37 -1.97
CA ILE A 77 -0.48 7.53 -0.54
C ILE A 77 -0.74 9.00 -0.25
N ARG A 78 -1.81 9.31 0.47
CA ARG A 78 -2.14 10.69 0.84
C ARG A 78 -2.76 10.77 2.22
N ARG A 79 -2.32 11.72 3.03
CA ARG A 79 -2.93 12.01 4.32
C ARG A 79 -4.32 12.65 4.14
N LYS A 80 -5.33 12.18 4.87
CA LYS A 80 -6.67 12.81 4.88
C LYS A 80 -6.58 14.13 5.63
N LYS A 81 -7.20 15.18 5.08
CA LYS A 81 -7.49 16.39 5.86
C LYS A 81 -8.53 16.04 6.92
N ALA A 82 -8.33 16.49 8.15
CA ALA A 82 -9.35 16.35 9.19
C ALA A 82 -10.64 17.03 8.68
N LYS A 83 -11.79 16.35 8.78
CA LYS A 83 -13.08 17.01 8.54
C LYS A 83 -13.22 18.09 9.62
N PRO A 84 -13.50 19.36 9.28
CA PRO A 84 -13.85 20.34 10.30
C PRO A 84 -15.10 19.81 11.03
N SER A 85 -15.05 19.76 12.36
CA SER A 85 -16.20 19.35 13.17
C SER A 85 -17.31 20.39 12.97
N THR A 86 -18.37 20.00 12.25
CA THR A 86 -19.57 20.82 12.12
C THR A 86 -20.28 20.86 13.48
N ASN A 87 -19.96 21.85 14.31
CA ASN A 87 -20.82 22.22 15.43
C ASN A 87 -22.12 22.77 14.83
N LYS A 88 -23.18 21.96 14.85
CA LYS A 88 -24.54 22.43 14.61
C LYS A 88 -24.92 23.33 15.79
N ILE A 89 -24.84 24.63 15.61
CA ILE A 89 -25.48 25.59 16.50
C ILE A 89 -26.97 25.53 16.14
N SER A 90 -27.75 24.81 16.93
CA SER A 90 -29.21 24.83 16.86
C SER A 90 -29.69 26.17 17.41
N ALA A 91 -30.31 26.97 16.54
CA ALA A 91 -31.16 28.11 16.89
C ALA A 91 -32.63 27.67 16.85
#